data_AF-A0A919ER35-F1
#
_entry.id   AF-A0A919ER35-F1
#
_cell.length_a   1.000
_cell.length_b   1.000
_cell.length_c   1.000
_cell.angle_alpha   90.00
_cell.angle_beta   90.00
_cell.angle_gamma   90.00
#
_symmetry.space_group_name_H-M   'P 1'
#
loop_
_entity.id
_entity.type
_entity.pdbx_description
1 polymer ?
#
loop_
_entity_poly.entity_id
_entity_poly.type
_entity_poly.pdbx_seq_one_letter_code
_entity_poly.pdbx_strand_id
1 'polypeptide(L)' 'MRIDEAVAEALDAIGDDAVYAEARGLLVKADRLLREGTSGEAARALDEALRVLDAACPF' A
#
# COMPACT_ATOMS: atom_id res chain seq x y z
N MET A 1 5.17 -0.74 15.31
CA MET A 1 4.32 -0.32 14.20
C MET A 1 3.55 -1.52 13.73
N ARG A 2 2.22 -1.45 13.79
CA ARG A 2 1.38 -2.48 13.21
C ARG A 2 1.29 -2.27 11.69
N ILE A 3 1.02 -3.34 10.93
CA ILE A 3 1.01 -3.26 9.46
C ILE A 3 -0.07 -2.30 8.96
N ASP A 4 -1.22 -2.23 9.65
CA ASP A 4 -2.30 -1.29 9.37
C ASP A 4 -1.89 0.18 9.55
N GLU A 5 -1.09 0.49 10.58
CA GLU A 5 -0.53 1.84 10.78
C GLU A 5 0.44 2.21 9.65
N ALA A 6 1.29 1.26 9.24
CA ALA A 6 2.24 1.45 8.14
C ALA A 6 1.55 1.76 6.81
N VAL A 7 0.44 1.06 6.53
CA VAL A 7 -0.36 1.29 5.31
C VAL A 7 -1.00 2.67 5.35
N ALA A 8 -1.53 3.09 6.51
CA ALA A 8 -2.13 4.40 6.67
C ALA A 8 -1.10 5.53 6.45
N GLU A 9 0.10 5.42 7.04
CA GLU A 9 1.18 6.38 6.83
C GLU A 9 1.63 6.45 5.37
N ALA A 10 1.75 5.29 4.70
CA ALA A 10 2.10 5.25 3.28
C ALA A 10 1.04 5.93 2.40
N LEU A 11 -0.24 5.71 2.68
CA LEU A 11 -1.35 6.37 1.97
C LEU A 11 -1.33 7.89 2.16
N ASP A 12 -1.08 8.35 3.39
CA ASP A 12 -0.96 9.79 3.69
C ASP A 12 0.26 10.42 2.98
N ALA A 13 1.39 9.69 2.93
CA ALA A 13 2.61 10.17 2.30
C ALA A 13 2.48 10.36 0.78
N ILE A 14 1.82 9.43 0.09
CA ILE A 14 1.65 9.50 -1.36
C ILE A 14 0.45 10.36 -1.78
N GLY A 15 -0.53 10.53 -0.89
CA GLY A 15 -1.73 11.31 -1.11
C GLY A 15 -2.47 10.94 -2.40
N ASP A 16 -3.01 11.96 -3.07
CA ASP A 16 -3.76 11.81 -4.32
C ASP A 16 -2.90 11.98 -5.59
N ASP A 17 -1.58 11.97 -5.47
CA ASP A 17 -0.69 12.12 -6.64
C ASP A 17 -0.98 11.04 -7.69
N ALA A 18 -1.16 11.48 -8.93
CA ALA A 18 -1.47 10.60 -10.06
C ALA A 18 -0.34 9.61 -10.33
N VAL A 19 0.91 9.97 -10.02
CA VAL A 19 2.09 9.09 -10.15
C VAL A 19 1.96 7.83 -9.29
N TYR A 20 1.33 7.96 -8.11
CA TYR A 20 1.17 6.87 -7.16
C TYR A 20 -0.23 6.24 -7.18
N ALA A 21 -1.07 6.55 -8.17
CA ALA A 21 -2.46 6.08 -8.21
C ALA A 21 -2.58 4.54 -8.15
N GLU A 22 -1.69 3.83 -8.83
CA GLU A 22 -1.63 2.36 -8.81
C GLU A 22 -1.19 1.83 -7.44
N ALA A 23 -0.10 2.38 -6.89
CA ALA A 23 0.37 2.03 -5.54
C ALA A 23 -0.69 2.30 -4.46
N ARG A 24 -1.40 3.45 -4.56
CA ARG A 24 -2.50 3.81 -3.67
C ARG A 24 -3.62 2.77 -3.73
N GLY A 25 -4.00 2.31 -4.92
CA GLY A 25 -5.00 1.26 -5.08
C GLY A 25 -4.61 -0.06 -4.39
N LEU A 26 -3.34 -0.45 -4.48
CA LEU A 26 -2.81 -1.64 -3.85
C LEU A 26 -2.76 -1.51 -2.31
N LEU A 27 -2.37 -0.34 -1.80
CA LEU A 27 -2.38 -0.04 -0.35
C LEU A 27 -3.81 -0.04 0.22
N VAL A 28 -4.79 0.57 -0.46
CA VAL A 28 -6.20 0.52 -0.05
C VAL A 28 -6.72 -0.92 -0.02
N LYS A 29 -6.33 -1.74 -0.99
CA LYS A 29 -6.67 -3.17 -1.01
C LYS A 29 -6.03 -3.90 0.17
N ALA A 30 -4.76 -3.65 0.45
CA ALA A 30 -4.05 -4.24 1.59
C ALA A 30 -4.72 -3.88 2.92
N ASP A 31 -5.06 -2.60 3.15
CA ASP A 31 -5.77 -2.16 4.35
C ASP A 31 -7.10 -2.90 4.53
N ARG A 32 -7.89 -3.02 3.47
CA ARG A 32 -9.15 -3.78 3.50
C ARG A 32 -8.93 -5.23 3.93
N LEU A 33 -7.94 -5.91 3.34
CA LEU A 33 -7.62 -7.31 3.63
C LEU A 33 -7.11 -7.51 5.06
N LEU A 34 -6.33 -6.56 5.59
CA LEU A 34 -5.90 -6.58 7.00
C LEU A 34 -7.09 -6.49 7.96
N ARG A 35 -8.09 -5.64 7.66
CA ARG A 35 -9.32 -5.52 8.47
C ARG A 35 -10.23 -6.75 8.38
N GLU A 36 -10.24 -7.42 7.23
CA GLU A 36 -10.97 -8.68 7.00
C GLU A 36 -10.25 -9.90 7.61
N GLY A 37 -9.00 -9.76 8.06
CA GLY A 37 -8.19 -10.84 8.64
C GLY A 37 -7.50 -11.75 7.61
N THR A 38 -7.48 -11.35 6.33
CA THR A 38 -6.90 -12.13 5.22
C THR A 38 -5.41 -11.82 5.03
N SER A 39 -4.60 -12.21 6.01
CA SER A 39 -3.19 -11.80 6.14
C SER A 39 -2.31 -12.14 4.93
N GLY A 40 -2.55 -13.30 4.29
CA GLY A 40 -1.75 -13.75 3.15
C GLY A 40 -1.99 -12.94 1.87
N GLU A 41 -3.21 -12.48 1.64
CA GLU A 41 -3.53 -11.62 0.49
C GLU A 41 -3.09 -10.18 0.76
N ALA A 42 -3.24 -9.72 2.00
CA ALA A 42 -2.74 -8.42 2.43
C ALA A 42 -1.23 -8.30 2.19
N ALA A 43 -0.46 -9.32 2.56
CA ALA A 43 0.99 -9.36 2.33
C ALA A 43 1.34 -9.26 0.85
N ARG A 44 0.64 -9.98 -0.03
CA ARG A 44 0.88 -9.89 -1.49
C ARG A 44 0.56 -8.50 -2.04
N ALA A 45 -0.55 -7.90 -1.61
CA ALA A 45 -0.93 -6.55 -2.03
C ALA A 45 0.08 -5.50 -1.56
N LEU A 46 0.62 -5.66 -0.35
CA LEU A 46 1.71 -4.82 0.19
C LEU A 46 2.99 -4.94 -0.63
N ASP A 47 3.45 -6.17 -0.91
CA ASP A 47 4.65 -6.39 -1.71
C ASP A 47 4.54 -5.79 -3.11
N GLU A 48 3.34 -5.87 -3.70
CA GLU A 48 3.07 -5.27 -5.00
C GLU A 48 3.04 -3.74 -4.92
N ALA A 49 2.41 -3.17 -3.90
CA ALA A 49 2.39 -1.72 -3.68
C ALA A 49 3.81 -1.16 -3.55
N LEU A 50 4.68 -1.81 -2.77
CA LEU A 50 6.07 -1.40 -2.58
C LEU A 50 6.85 -1.42 -3.89
N ARG A 51 6.67 -2.47 -4.71
CA ARG A 51 7.31 -2.56 -6.02
C ARG A 51 6.90 -1.42 -6.96
N VAL A 52 5.61 -1.06 -6.95
CA VAL A 52 5.10 0.05 -7.77
C VAL A 52 5.62 1.39 -7.24
N LEU A 53 5.68 1.59 -5.92
CA LEU A 53 6.25 2.79 -5.31
C LEU A 53 7.72 2.98 -5.68
N ASP A 54 8.54 1.94 -5.54
CA ASP A 54 9.96 1.98 -5.90
C ASP A 54 10.16 2.31 -7.39
N ALA A 55 9.28 1.81 -8.26
CA ALA A 55 9.33 2.13 -9.69
C ALA A 55 8.91 3.57 -10.00
N ALA A 56 7.96 4.12 -9.23
CA ALA A 56 7.43 5.47 -9.40
C ALA A 56 8.33 6.56 -8.78
N CYS A 57 9.08 6.21 -7.72
CA CYS A 57 10.03 7.09 -7.06
C CYS A 57 11.46 6.50 -7.11
N PRO A 58 12.11 6.50 -8.29
CA PRO A 58 13.48 6.03 -8.40
C PRO A 58 14.40 6.98 -7.64
N PHE A 59 15.12 6.44 -6.66
CA PHE A 59 16.17 7.15 -5.92
C PHE A 59 17.33 7.55 -6.83
#